data_AF-A0A8X8A7H7-F1
#
_entry.id   AF-A0A8X8A7H7-F1
#
_cell.length_a   1.000
_cell.length_b   1.000
_cell.length_c   1.000
_cell.angle_alpha   90.00
_cell.angle_beta   90.00
_cell.angle_gamma   90.00
#
_symmetry.space_group_name_H-M   'P 1'
#
loop_
_entity.id
_entity.type
_entity.pdbx_description
1 polymer ?
#
loop_
_entity_poly.entity_id
_entity_poly.type
_entity_poly.pdbx_seq_one_letter_code
_entity_poly.pdbx_strand_id
1 'polypeptide(L)'
;MALKMKSSTPVQVREVWAENLVAEFSLIKEAISRFSFVSLDTEFPGTLFLSNLDKSLLSQAPPSHNYRLMKYNVDLLKIIQLGMTLSDSQGNLPSFGTEFHYVWQFNFRDFNIEHDPYNDESIGLLERQGIDLKKNREKGIDSSDFAWMVFTSGLVFNNSSITWITFHGAYDFGFLIKILTRRELPCDMASFLGMVSFFFGVRVYDTKFMMGSIGGLRGGLERVAELLGVERTTGKRHQAGSDSLLTHQTFVRFKDSCANLDLENLNGCEGMIFGLCEGWLGFDRTPEVYNIETSTQLKPQFKEVFSV
;
A
#
# COMPACT_ATOMS: atom_id res chain seq x y z
N MET A 1 -30.01 16.92 27.22
CA MET A 1 -29.55 15.55 26.97
C MET A 1 -28.59 15.60 25.79
N ALA A 2 -27.29 15.51 26.07
CA ALA A 2 -26.27 15.48 25.02
C ALA A 2 -26.34 14.13 24.29
N LEU A 3 -26.41 14.18 22.97
CA LEU A 3 -26.32 13.04 22.06
C LEU A 3 -25.05 12.24 22.40
N LYS A 4 -25.22 10.98 22.81
CA LYS A 4 -24.10 10.01 22.89
C LYS A 4 -23.44 9.99 21.51
N MET A 5 -22.17 10.38 21.45
CA MET A 5 -21.33 10.20 20.26
C MET A 5 -21.41 8.72 19.84
N LYS A 6 -21.64 8.47 18.54
CA LYS A 6 -21.56 7.12 17.95
C LYS A 6 -20.23 6.51 18.41
N SER A 7 -20.28 5.41 19.18
CA SER A 7 -19.08 4.62 19.43
C SER A 7 -18.55 4.16 18.08
N SER A 8 -17.36 4.62 17.69
CA SER A 8 -16.69 4.06 16.53
C SER A 8 -16.44 2.58 16.80
N THR A 9 -16.93 1.71 15.93
CA THR A 9 -16.68 0.27 16.00
C THR A 9 -15.15 0.05 15.99
N PRO A 10 -14.57 -0.61 17.01
CA PRO A 10 -13.13 -0.81 17.09
C PRO A 10 -12.62 -1.66 15.92
N VAL A 11 -11.42 -1.36 15.45
CA VAL A 11 -10.74 -2.15 14.41
C VAL A 11 -9.83 -3.18 15.08
N GLN A 12 -9.87 -4.42 14.60
CA GLN A 12 -9.02 -5.51 15.02
C GLN A 12 -8.11 -5.93 13.85
N VAL A 13 -6.80 -5.89 14.09
CA VAL A 13 -5.81 -6.47 13.18
C VAL A 13 -5.81 -7.99 13.39
N ARG A 14 -6.13 -8.73 12.33
CA ARG A 14 -6.13 -10.19 12.30
C ARG A 14 -4.75 -10.68 11.92
N GLU A 15 -4.03 -11.21 12.91
CA GLU A 15 -2.73 -11.83 12.71
C GLU A 15 -2.86 -13.16 11.96
N VAL A 16 -2.32 -13.22 10.74
CA VAL A 16 -2.34 -14.40 9.89
C VAL A 16 -0.98 -15.08 9.89
N TRP A 17 -1.00 -16.36 10.23
CA TRP A 17 0.11 -17.30 10.31
C TRP A 17 -0.22 -18.53 9.45
N ALA A 18 0.70 -19.48 9.33
CA ALA A 18 0.46 -20.69 8.55
C ALA A 18 -0.80 -21.47 9.00
N GLU A 19 -1.05 -21.52 10.32
CA GLU A 19 -2.14 -22.31 10.91
C GLU A 19 -3.55 -21.80 10.58
N ASN A 20 -3.72 -20.49 10.39
CA ASN A 20 -5.02 -19.87 10.12
C ASN A 20 -5.15 -19.28 8.71
N LEU A 21 -4.14 -19.41 7.85
CA LEU A 21 -4.11 -18.84 6.50
C LEU A 21 -5.39 -19.14 5.70
N VAL A 22 -5.83 -20.40 5.68
CA VAL A 22 -7.01 -20.84 4.92
C VAL A 22 -8.30 -20.21 5.48
N ALA A 23 -8.43 -20.16 6.81
CA ALA A 23 -9.60 -19.59 7.46
C ALA A 23 -9.71 -18.08 7.19
N GLU A 24 -8.59 -17.36 7.27
CA GLU A 24 -8.55 -15.92 7.02
C GLU A 24 -8.81 -15.58 5.55
N PHE A 25 -8.27 -16.36 4.61
CA PHE A 25 -8.61 -16.19 3.20
C PHE A 25 -10.07 -16.51 2.89
N SER A 26 -10.74 -17.38 3.66
CA SER A 26 -12.17 -17.63 3.50
C SER A 26 -13.00 -16.38 3.84
N LEU A 27 -12.62 -15.65 4.88
CA LEU A 27 -13.23 -14.36 5.23
C LEU A 27 -12.97 -13.29 4.16
N ILE A 28 -11.75 -13.23 3.63
CA ILE A 28 -11.40 -12.31 2.55
C ILE A 28 -12.25 -12.61 1.31
N LYS A 29 -12.39 -13.88 0.92
CA LYS A 29 -13.24 -14.30 -0.21
C LYS A 29 -14.70 -13.87 -0.05
N GLU A 30 -15.24 -13.95 1.16
CA GLU A 30 -16.59 -13.47 1.47
C GLU A 30 -16.68 -11.94 1.33
N ALA A 31 -15.67 -11.22 1.83
CA ALA A 31 -15.64 -9.76 1.88
C ALA A 31 -15.47 -9.10 0.51
N ILE A 32 -14.61 -9.61 -0.38
CA ILE A 32 -14.21 -8.91 -1.63
C ILE A 32 -15.39 -8.55 -2.55
N SER A 33 -16.51 -9.25 -2.46
CA SER A 33 -17.72 -8.96 -3.26
C SER A 33 -18.38 -7.63 -2.87
N ARG A 34 -18.22 -7.19 -1.62
CA ARG A 34 -18.80 -5.97 -1.04
C ARG A 34 -17.75 -4.91 -0.71
N PHE A 35 -16.54 -5.36 -0.39
CA PHE A 35 -15.42 -4.55 0.03
C PHE A 35 -14.33 -4.60 -1.04
N SER A 36 -14.58 -3.90 -2.15
CA SER A 36 -13.78 -3.97 -3.37
C SER A 36 -12.53 -3.08 -3.37
N PHE A 37 -12.31 -2.26 -2.35
CA PHE A 37 -11.10 -1.44 -2.21
C PHE A 37 -10.10 -2.17 -1.33
N VAL A 38 -8.92 -2.43 -1.85
CA VAL A 38 -7.87 -3.20 -1.19
C VAL A 38 -6.64 -2.31 -1.04
N SER A 39 -6.35 -1.90 0.20
CA SER A 39 -5.14 -1.16 0.54
C SER A 39 -4.05 -2.11 1.00
N LEU A 40 -2.82 -1.89 0.54
CA LEU A 40 -1.65 -2.71 0.83
C LEU A 40 -0.54 -1.89 1.45
N ASP A 41 0.27 -2.60 2.23
CA ASP A 41 1.58 -2.15 2.73
C ASP A 41 2.42 -3.41 3.03
N THR A 42 3.75 -3.33 2.92
CA THR A 42 4.65 -4.46 3.18
C THR A 42 5.81 -4.08 4.07
N GLU A 43 6.23 -5.02 4.92
CA GLU A 43 7.46 -4.90 5.71
C GLU A 43 8.48 -5.92 5.22
N PHE A 44 9.70 -5.44 5.01
CA PHE A 44 10.83 -6.21 4.48
C PHE A 44 12.14 -5.64 5.05
N PRO A 45 13.28 -6.33 4.91
CA PRO A 45 14.51 -5.99 5.63
C PRO A 45 15.27 -4.78 5.05
N GLY A 46 14.56 -3.73 4.66
CA GLY A 46 15.11 -2.48 4.14
C GLY A 46 15.64 -2.58 2.71
N THR A 47 16.58 -1.72 2.36
CA THR A 47 17.24 -1.71 1.05
C THR A 47 18.75 -1.82 1.22
N LEU A 48 19.38 -2.61 0.35
CA LEU A 48 20.82 -2.82 0.30
C LEU A 48 21.45 -2.12 -0.91
N PHE A 49 20.76 -2.12 -2.05
CA PHE A 49 21.15 -1.36 -3.22
C PHE A 49 20.53 0.03 -3.12
N LEU A 50 21.39 1.03 -2.91
CA LEU A 50 21.01 2.44 -2.85
C LEU A 50 21.47 3.14 -4.13
N SER A 51 20.77 4.21 -4.53
CA SER A 51 21.34 5.11 -5.52
C SER A 51 22.47 5.91 -4.89
N ASN A 52 23.50 6.20 -5.68
CA ASN A 52 24.52 7.20 -5.32
C ASN A 52 23.99 8.63 -5.46
N LEU A 53 22.77 8.81 -5.97
CA LEU A 53 22.08 10.10 -6.01
C LEU A 53 21.67 10.50 -4.60
N ASP A 54 21.74 11.79 -4.32
CA ASP A 54 21.20 12.35 -3.08
C ASP A 54 19.71 11.98 -2.94
N LYS A 55 19.24 11.73 -1.71
CA LYS A 55 17.84 11.32 -1.45
C LYS A 55 16.84 12.35 -1.97
N SER A 56 17.23 13.61 -2.03
CA SER A 56 16.46 14.73 -2.61
C SER A 56 16.30 14.64 -4.14
N LEU A 57 17.21 13.91 -4.80
CA LEU A 57 17.26 13.70 -6.25
C LEU A 57 16.76 12.31 -6.67
N LEU A 58 16.44 11.42 -5.73
CA LEU A 58 15.83 10.11 -6.02
C LEU A 58 14.44 10.25 -6.65
N SER A 59 13.63 11.21 -6.19
CA SER A 59 12.36 11.57 -6.82
C SER A 59 12.53 12.17 -8.22
N GLN A 60 13.78 12.50 -8.58
CA GLN A 60 14.22 13.08 -9.84
C GLN A 60 14.99 12.08 -10.71
N ALA A 61 15.17 10.84 -10.25
CA ALA A 61 15.82 9.83 -11.06
C ALA A 61 14.85 9.33 -12.15
N PRO A 62 15.36 8.94 -13.34
CA PRO A 62 14.53 8.35 -14.37
C PRO A 62 13.76 7.12 -13.83
N PRO A 63 12.48 6.93 -14.17
CA PRO A 63 11.68 5.80 -13.68
C PRO A 63 12.34 4.43 -13.91
N SER A 64 13.01 4.25 -15.05
CA SER A 64 13.77 3.02 -15.36
C SER A 64 14.98 2.78 -14.45
N HIS A 65 15.55 3.83 -13.85
CA HIS A 65 16.61 3.72 -12.83
C HIS A 65 16.01 3.29 -11.49
N ASN A 66 14.90 3.91 -11.08
CA ASN A 66 14.18 3.54 -9.86
C ASN A 66 13.70 2.09 -9.91
N TYR A 67 13.16 1.66 -11.07
CA TYR A 67 12.79 0.28 -11.32
C TYR A 67 13.97 -0.69 -11.10
N ARG A 68 15.14 -0.39 -11.68
CA ARG A 68 16.33 -1.25 -11.55
C ARG A 68 16.78 -1.38 -10.09
N LEU A 69 16.80 -0.27 -9.34
CA LEU A 69 17.13 -0.29 -7.92
C LEU A 69 16.14 -1.11 -7.10
N MET A 70 14.84 -0.90 -7.31
CA MET A 70 13.80 -1.69 -6.68
C MET A 70 13.96 -3.17 -7.03
N LYS A 71 14.16 -3.51 -8.31
CA LYS A 71 14.37 -4.89 -8.76
C LYS A 71 15.51 -5.58 -8.03
N TYR A 72 16.69 -4.98 -7.97
CA TYR A 72 17.84 -5.60 -7.29
C TYR A 72 17.56 -5.86 -5.81
N ASN A 73 16.88 -4.94 -5.12
CA ASN A 73 16.50 -5.15 -3.73
C ASN A 73 15.43 -6.22 -3.59
N VAL A 74 14.34 -6.16 -4.36
CA VAL A 74 13.23 -7.13 -4.27
C VAL A 74 13.69 -8.54 -4.61
N ASP A 75 14.53 -8.72 -5.63
CA ASP A 75 15.04 -10.05 -6.01
C ASP A 75 15.92 -10.66 -4.91
N LEU A 76 16.78 -9.84 -4.28
CA LEU A 76 17.70 -10.28 -3.23
C LEU A 76 17.00 -10.53 -1.88
N LEU A 77 16.05 -9.68 -1.52
CA LEU A 77 15.46 -9.65 -0.18
C LEU A 77 14.19 -10.49 -0.09
N LYS A 78 13.74 -10.74 1.15
CA LYS A 78 12.54 -11.53 1.42
C LYS A 78 11.55 -10.73 2.25
N ILE A 79 10.27 -10.87 1.93
CA ILE A 79 9.18 -10.22 2.65
C ILE A 79 9.10 -10.76 4.09
N ILE A 80 8.68 -9.92 5.03
CA ILE A 80 8.48 -10.26 6.44
C ILE A 80 7.00 -10.16 6.81
N GLN A 81 6.32 -9.06 6.43
CA GLN A 81 4.88 -8.91 6.59
C GLN A 81 4.21 -8.30 5.36
N LEU A 82 2.91 -8.60 5.20
CA LEU A 82 2.02 -7.89 4.29
C LEU A 82 0.75 -7.49 5.03
N GLY A 83 0.34 -6.24 4.87
CA GLY A 83 -0.90 -5.71 5.37
C GLY A 83 -1.94 -5.65 4.27
N MET A 84 -3.18 -5.99 4.60
CA MET A 84 -4.29 -5.90 3.67
C MET A 84 -5.52 -5.35 4.38
N THR A 85 -6.01 -4.22 3.89
CA THR A 85 -7.25 -3.60 4.37
C THR A 85 -8.29 -3.60 3.25
N LEU A 86 -9.46 -4.19 3.51
CA LEU A 86 -10.59 -4.20 2.58
C LEU A 86 -11.62 -3.16 3.02
N SER A 87 -12.14 -2.38 2.07
CA SER A 87 -13.26 -1.46 2.31
C SER A 87 -14.27 -1.42 1.17
N ASP A 88 -15.46 -0.90 1.45
CA ASP A 88 -16.40 -0.47 0.41
C ASP A 88 -16.01 0.91 -0.14
N SER A 89 -16.77 1.43 -1.11
CA SER A 89 -16.53 2.75 -1.73
C SER A 89 -16.69 3.94 -0.79
N GLN A 90 -17.31 3.75 0.37
CA GLN A 90 -17.51 4.74 1.43
C GLN A 90 -16.43 4.64 2.52
N GLY A 91 -15.50 3.68 2.42
CA GLY A 91 -14.44 3.44 3.40
C GLY A 91 -14.88 2.62 4.62
N ASN A 92 -16.04 1.96 4.57
CA ASN A 92 -16.45 1.05 5.64
C ASN A 92 -15.69 -0.28 5.54
N LEU A 93 -15.28 -0.82 6.69
CA LEU A 93 -14.51 -2.06 6.81
C LEU A 93 -15.44 -3.27 7.05
N PRO A 94 -15.01 -4.51 6.71
CA PRO A 94 -15.79 -5.71 6.99
C PRO A 94 -15.91 -5.97 8.50
N SER A 95 -17.13 -6.24 8.96
CA SER A 95 -17.41 -6.62 10.36
C SER A 95 -17.86 -8.06 10.55
N PHE A 96 -18.30 -8.74 9.47
CA PHE A 96 -18.90 -10.08 9.51
C PHE A 96 -20.01 -10.24 10.56
N GLY A 97 -20.75 -9.16 10.85
CA GLY A 97 -21.83 -9.16 11.85
C GLY A 97 -21.35 -9.12 13.30
N THR A 98 -20.05 -8.89 13.55
CA THR A 98 -19.46 -8.75 14.89
C THR A 98 -19.42 -7.29 15.35
N GLU A 99 -18.96 -7.07 16.59
CA GLU A 99 -18.71 -5.74 17.16
C GLU A 99 -17.38 -5.10 16.72
N PHE A 100 -16.62 -5.77 15.86
CA PHE A 100 -15.32 -5.30 15.36
C PHE A 100 -15.35 -5.08 13.85
N HIS A 101 -14.46 -4.21 13.39
CA HIS A 101 -14.01 -4.17 12.00
C HIS A 101 -12.68 -4.91 11.86
N TYR A 102 -12.41 -5.47 10.69
CA TYR A 102 -11.24 -6.33 10.49
C TYR A 102 -10.33 -5.84 9.37
N VAL A 103 -9.03 -5.91 9.65
CA VAL A 103 -7.93 -5.78 8.68
C VAL A 103 -6.96 -6.93 8.90
N TRP A 104 -6.14 -7.28 7.90
CA TRP A 104 -5.28 -8.45 7.95
C TRP A 104 -3.80 -8.09 7.98
N GLN A 105 -3.03 -8.84 8.77
CA GLN A 105 -1.57 -8.79 8.82
C GLN A 105 -1.02 -10.20 8.59
N PHE A 106 -0.46 -10.44 7.42
CA PHE A 106 0.16 -11.70 7.05
C PHE A 106 1.62 -11.71 7.48
N ASN A 107 2.02 -12.73 8.24
CA ASN A 107 3.38 -12.89 8.74
C ASN A 107 4.08 -14.02 7.99
N PHE A 108 5.18 -13.73 7.30
CA PHE A 108 5.89 -14.69 6.45
C PHE A 108 7.08 -15.34 7.15
N ARG A 109 7.41 -16.58 6.76
CA ARG A 109 8.58 -17.33 7.27
C ARG A 109 9.79 -17.30 6.35
N ASP A 110 9.64 -16.69 5.18
CA ASP A 110 10.62 -16.68 4.09
C ASP A 110 11.98 -16.12 4.54
N PHE A 111 11.95 -15.04 5.31
CA PHE A 111 13.12 -14.38 5.87
C PHE A 111 13.73 -15.16 7.05
N ASN A 112 15.04 -15.33 7.00
CA ASN A 112 15.87 -15.90 8.06
C ASN A 112 17.05 -14.98 8.35
N ILE A 113 17.04 -14.33 9.51
CA ILE A 113 18.07 -13.39 9.95
C ILE A 113 19.49 -14.00 9.98
N GLU A 114 19.63 -15.32 10.12
CA GLU A 114 20.94 -15.97 10.17
C GLU A 114 21.58 -16.18 8.79
N HIS A 115 20.81 -16.11 7.70
CA HIS A 115 21.26 -16.53 6.37
C HIS A 115 20.93 -15.53 5.26
N ASP A 116 19.87 -14.76 5.42
CA ASP A 116 19.40 -13.86 4.37
C ASP A 116 20.04 -12.48 4.48
N PRO A 117 20.25 -11.77 3.37
CA PRO A 117 20.70 -10.38 3.39
C PRO A 117 19.65 -9.46 4.02
N TYR A 118 20.09 -8.49 4.81
CA TYR A 118 19.23 -7.47 5.41
C TYR A 118 19.99 -6.19 5.73
N ASN A 119 19.26 -5.08 5.88
CA ASN A 119 19.76 -3.84 6.43
C ASN A 119 19.58 -3.83 7.97
N ASP A 120 20.68 -3.68 8.71
CA ASP A 120 20.68 -3.74 10.19
C ASP A 120 19.75 -2.71 10.84
N GLU A 121 19.73 -1.48 10.33
CA GLU A 121 18.90 -0.39 10.86
C GLU A 121 17.40 -0.72 10.69
N SER A 122 17.05 -1.28 9.54
CA SER A 122 15.68 -1.68 9.20
C SER A 122 15.22 -2.84 10.08
N ILE A 123 16.03 -3.89 10.22
CA ILE A 123 15.72 -5.01 11.13
C ILE A 123 15.58 -4.53 12.57
N GLY A 124 16.52 -3.72 13.06
CA GLY A 124 16.43 -3.19 14.42
C GLY A 124 15.20 -2.30 14.63
N LEU A 125 14.74 -1.57 13.60
CA LEU A 125 13.49 -0.82 13.65
C LEU A 125 12.28 -1.76 13.75
N LEU A 126 12.20 -2.78 12.89
CA LEU A 126 11.09 -3.74 12.87
C LEU A 126 10.95 -4.48 14.21
N GLU A 127 12.06 -4.94 14.79
CA GLU A 127 12.06 -5.59 16.11
C GLU A 127 11.60 -4.64 17.21
N ARG A 128 12.05 -3.37 17.21
CA ARG A 128 11.57 -2.34 18.15
C ARG A 128 10.06 -2.07 18.01
N GLN A 129 9.52 -2.24 16.81
CA GLN A 129 8.08 -2.08 16.54
C GLN A 129 7.28 -3.37 16.80
N GLY A 130 7.95 -4.43 17.28
CA GLY A 130 7.33 -5.64 17.82
C GLY A 130 7.22 -6.79 16.83
N ILE A 131 7.96 -6.76 15.72
CA ILE A 131 8.09 -7.93 14.84
C ILE A 131 9.00 -8.96 15.51
N ASP A 132 8.46 -10.17 15.71
CA ASP A 132 9.18 -11.31 16.27
C ASP A 132 9.67 -12.21 15.13
N LEU A 133 10.89 -11.95 14.66
CA LEU A 133 11.51 -12.65 13.53
C LEU A 133 11.67 -14.16 13.79
N LYS A 134 11.83 -14.56 15.05
CA LYS A 134 11.87 -15.98 15.42
C LYS A 134 10.50 -16.62 15.24
N LYS A 135 9.43 -15.98 15.71
CA LYS A 135 8.06 -16.45 15.50
C LYS A 135 7.69 -16.46 14.01
N ASN A 136 8.10 -15.45 13.23
CA ASN A 136 8.00 -15.46 11.77
C ASN A 136 8.62 -16.74 11.19
N ARG A 137 9.84 -17.08 11.60
CA ARG A 137 10.52 -18.28 11.09
C ARG A 137 9.81 -19.59 11.46
N GLU A 138 9.29 -19.69 12.67
CA GLU A 138 8.67 -20.91 13.21
C GLU A 138 7.23 -21.11 12.74
N LYS A 139 6.44 -20.04 12.65
CA LYS A 139 4.97 -20.09 12.45
C LYS A 139 4.48 -19.33 11.22
N GLY A 140 5.35 -18.57 10.57
CA GLY A 140 4.99 -17.73 9.44
C GLY A 140 4.51 -18.55 8.24
N ILE A 141 3.78 -17.86 7.38
CA ILE A 141 3.25 -18.36 6.12
C ILE A 141 4.42 -18.59 5.16
N ASP A 142 4.42 -19.71 4.45
CA ASP A 142 5.24 -19.85 3.26
C ASP A 142 4.64 -19.00 2.14
N SER A 143 5.43 -18.09 1.55
CA SER A 143 4.91 -17.21 0.50
C SER A 143 4.31 -17.96 -0.69
N SER A 144 4.68 -19.22 -0.95
CA SER A 144 4.05 -20.05 -1.98
C SER A 144 2.61 -20.44 -1.64
N ASP A 145 2.32 -20.74 -0.37
CA ASP A 145 0.97 -21.03 0.10
C ASP A 145 0.10 -19.76 0.03
N PHE A 146 0.67 -18.60 0.40
CA PHE A 146 0.00 -17.31 0.22
C PHE A 146 -0.35 -17.04 -1.25
N ALA A 147 0.58 -17.26 -2.17
CA ALA A 147 0.34 -17.08 -3.61
C ALA A 147 -0.82 -17.96 -4.09
N TRP A 148 -0.87 -19.23 -3.65
CA TRP A 148 -1.98 -20.12 -3.97
C TRP A 148 -3.33 -19.60 -3.44
N MET A 149 -3.36 -19.07 -2.23
CA MET A 149 -4.57 -18.47 -1.68
C MET A 149 -5.02 -17.24 -2.46
N VAL A 150 -4.10 -16.38 -2.88
CA VAL A 150 -4.40 -15.21 -3.72
C VAL A 150 -4.97 -15.63 -5.08
N PHE A 151 -4.41 -16.65 -5.74
CA PHE A 151 -4.94 -17.15 -7.01
C PHE A 151 -6.36 -17.69 -6.92
N THR A 152 -6.73 -18.27 -5.78
CA THR A 152 -8.06 -18.86 -5.59
C THR A 152 -9.05 -17.93 -4.89
N SER A 153 -8.63 -16.70 -4.52
CA SER A 153 -9.48 -15.79 -3.75
C SER A 153 -10.33 -14.85 -4.58
N GLY A 154 -10.01 -14.65 -5.85
CA GLY A 154 -10.64 -13.62 -6.68
C GLY A 154 -10.08 -12.21 -6.46
N LEU A 155 -8.98 -12.08 -5.69
CA LEU A 155 -8.23 -10.82 -5.55
C LEU A 155 -7.53 -10.44 -6.85
N VAL A 156 -6.92 -11.41 -7.55
CA VAL A 156 -6.20 -11.19 -8.81
C VAL A 156 -6.98 -11.70 -10.01
N PHE A 157 -6.60 -11.25 -11.21
CA PHE A 157 -7.27 -11.55 -12.49
C PHE A 157 -8.72 -11.08 -12.55
N ASN A 158 -9.07 -10.14 -11.67
CA ASN A 158 -10.39 -9.58 -11.54
C ASN A 158 -10.42 -8.19 -12.21
N ASN A 159 -10.36 -8.22 -13.55
CA ASN A 159 -10.00 -7.11 -14.45
C ASN A 159 -10.77 -5.78 -14.28
N SER A 160 -11.75 -5.66 -13.37
CA SER A 160 -12.41 -4.39 -13.06
C SER A 160 -13.04 -4.29 -11.66
N SER A 161 -13.25 -5.39 -10.93
CA SER A 161 -14.04 -5.31 -9.69
C SER A 161 -13.26 -4.73 -8.52
N ILE A 162 -11.94 -4.90 -8.47
CA ILE A 162 -11.11 -4.49 -7.32
C ILE A 162 -10.34 -3.21 -7.62
N THR A 163 -10.29 -2.32 -6.63
CA THR A 163 -9.43 -1.13 -6.59
C THR A 163 -8.27 -1.41 -5.65
N TRP A 164 -7.03 -1.33 -6.14
CA TRP A 164 -5.83 -1.44 -5.33
C TRP A 164 -5.32 -0.06 -4.96
N ILE A 165 -5.00 0.11 -3.68
CA ILE A 165 -4.49 1.37 -3.12
C ILE A 165 -3.18 1.10 -2.40
N THR A 166 -2.18 1.92 -2.67
CA THR A 166 -0.89 1.88 -1.96
C THR A 166 -0.46 3.28 -1.55
N PHE A 167 0.59 3.37 -0.75
CA PHE A 167 1.33 4.60 -0.52
C PHE A 167 2.81 4.34 -0.82
N HIS A 168 3.33 4.87 -1.93
CA HIS A 168 4.69 4.55 -2.41
C HIS A 168 4.87 3.06 -2.77
N GLY A 169 3.90 2.51 -3.50
CA GLY A 169 3.66 1.06 -3.60
C GLY A 169 4.59 0.26 -4.52
N ALA A 170 5.68 0.86 -5.01
CA ALA A 170 6.59 0.21 -5.94
C ALA A 170 7.14 -1.12 -5.36
N TYR A 171 7.65 -1.08 -4.13
CA TYR A 171 8.18 -2.27 -3.45
C TYR A 171 7.07 -3.25 -3.07
N ASP A 172 5.89 -2.77 -2.66
CA ASP A 172 4.75 -3.63 -2.30
C ASP A 172 4.33 -4.50 -3.49
N PHE A 173 4.13 -3.89 -4.67
CA PHE A 173 3.85 -4.62 -5.90
C PHE A 173 5.04 -5.46 -6.35
N GLY A 174 6.28 -4.97 -6.14
CA GLY A 174 7.49 -5.75 -6.38
C GLY A 174 7.46 -7.10 -5.65
N PHE A 175 7.28 -7.09 -4.33
CA PHE A 175 7.21 -8.32 -3.55
C PHE A 175 6.02 -9.19 -3.93
N LEU A 176 4.84 -8.61 -4.16
CA LEU A 176 3.68 -9.36 -4.61
C LEU A 176 3.90 -10.05 -5.96
N ILE A 177 4.46 -9.37 -6.95
CA ILE A 177 4.80 -9.98 -8.25
C ILE A 177 5.85 -11.08 -8.09
N LYS A 178 6.89 -10.86 -7.28
CA LYS A 178 7.89 -11.90 -6.96
C LYS A 178 7.24 -13.14 -6.36
N ILE A 179 6.33 -12.95 -5.39
CA ILE A 179 5.62 -14.04 -4.71
C ILE A 179 4.70 -14.80 -5.68
N LEU A 180 3.89 -14.07 -6.46
CA LEU A 180 2.92 -14.67 -7.38
C LEU A 180 3.59 -15.40 -8.55
N THR A 181 4.70 -14.86 -9.08
CA THR A 181 5.40 -15.45 -10.22
C THR A 181 6.43 -16.51 -9.81
N ARG A 182 6.86 -16.51 -8.55
CA ARG A 182 7.95 -17.36 -8.03
C ARG A 182 9.26 -17.20 -8.81
N ARG A 183 9.48 -16.01 -9.36
CA ARG A 183 10.63 -15.66 -10.20
C ARG A 183 11.18 -14.30 -9.76
N GLU A 184 12.41 -14.02 -10.19
CA GLU A 184 12.91 -12.65 -10.19
C GLU A 184 12.00 -11.74 -11.02
N LEU A 185 11.97 -10.46 -10.68
CA LEU A 185 11.18 -9.48 -11.41
C LEU A 185 11.62 -9.38 -12.88
N PRO A 186 10.77 -8.86 -13.79
CA PRO A 186 11.15 -8.68 -15.20
C PRO A 186 12.44 -7.88 -15.41
N CYS A 187 13.09 -7.99 -16.58
CA CYS A 187 14.33 -7.25 -16.83
C CYS A 187 14.10 -5.74 -17.02
N ASP A 188 12.90 -5.37 -17.49
CA ASP A 188 12.51 -4.00 -17.78
C ASP A 188 11.21 -3.58 -17.09
N MET A 189 11.07 -2.26 -16.91
CA MET A 189 9.96 -1.65 -16.18
C MET A 189 8.61 -1.86 -16.87
N ALA A 190 8.58 -1.85 -18.21
CA ALA A 190 7.33 -1.98 -18.95
C ALA A 190 6.74 -3.39 -18.78
N SER A 191 7.58 -4.42 -18.84
CA SER A 191 7.20 -5.81 -18.54
C SER A 191 6.70 -5.97 -17.11
N PHE A 192 7.33 -5.30 -16.13
CA PHE A 192 6.85 -5.30 -14.75
C PHE A 192 5.49 -4.64 -14.58
N LEU A 193 5.29 -3.44 -15.13
CA LEU A 193 3.99 -2.76 -15.10
C LEU A 193 2.91 -3.57 -15.85
N GLY A 194 3.29 -4.26 -16.92
CA GLY A 194 2.44 -5.22 -17.61
C GLY A 194 2.01 -6.38 -16.70
N MET A 195 2.92 -6.90 -15.86
CA MET A 195 2.56 -7.91 -14.84
C MET A 195 1.65 -7.32 -13.76
N VAL A 196 1.93 -6.12 -13.27
CA VAL A 196 1.04 -5.45 -12.29
C VAL A 196 -0.37 -5.32 -12.87
N SER A 197 -0.49 -4.83 -14.10
CA SER A 197 -1.78 -4.73 -14.79
C SER A 197 -2.45 -6.09 -15.00
N PHE A 198 -1.68 -7.12 -15.36
CA PHE A 198 -2.20 -8.47 -15.56
C PHE A 198 -2.78 -9.10 -14.28
N PHE A 199 -2.08 -9.00 -13.15
CA PHE A 199 -2.55 -9.59 -11.89
C PHE A 199 -3.59 -8.70 -11.19
N PHE A 200 -3.38 -7.38 -11.14
CA PHE A 200 -4.14 -6.47 -10.28
C PHE A 200 -5.14 -5.58 -11.05
N GLY A 201 -5.14 -5.64 -12.38
CA GLY A 201 -6.01 -4.82 -13.22
C GLY A 201 -5.52 -3.38 -13.35
N VAL A 202 -6.37 -2.51 -13.91
CA VAL A 202 -6.03 -1.10 -14.18
C VAL A 202 -6.30 -0.16 -13.01
N ARG A 203 -7.18 -0.55 -12.08
CA ARG A 203 -7.61 0.28 -10.93
C ARG A 203 -6.60 0.21 -9.79
N VAL A 204 -5.36 0.59 -10.09
CA VAL A 204 -4.25 0.71 -9.12
C VAL A 204 -3.99 2.18 -8.89
N TYR A 205 -4.00 2.61 -7.63
CA TYR A 205 -3.80 4.01 -7.23
C TYR A 205 -2.72 4.11 -6.16
N ASP A 206 -1.62 4.81 -6.49
CA ASP A 206 -0.62 5.18 -5.49
C ASP A 206 -0.96 6.55 -4.92
N THR A 207 -1.37 6.56 -3.65
CA THR A 207 -1.75 7.78 -2.92
C THR A 207 -0.62 8.80 -2.94
N LYS A 208 0.64 8.37 -2.82
CA LYS A 208 1.79 9.29 -2.84
C LYS A 208 1.99 9.92 -4.22
N PHE A 209 1.71 9.18 -5.29
CA PHE A 209 1.72 9.74 -6.64
C PHE A 209 0.61 10.78 -6.81
N MET A 210 -0.63 10.43 -6.44
CA MET A 210 -1.80 11.30 -6.57
C MET A 210 -1.65 12.63 -5.82
N MET A 211 -0.99 12.59 -4.66
CA MET A 211 -0.74 13.77 -3.83
C MET A 211 0.34 14.70 -4.38
N GLY A 212 1.21 14.23 -5.28
CA GLY A 212 2.27 15.06 -5.87
C GLY A 212 1.74 16.30 -6.61
N SER A 213 0.47 16.26 -7.02
CA SER A 213 -0.24 17.36 -7.66
C SER A 213 -0.79 18.42 -6.69
N ILE A 214 -0.69 18.20 -5.37
CA ILE A 214 -1.19 19.13 -4.34
C ILE A 214 -0.02 19.75 -3.57
N GLY A 215 0.11 21.08 -3.64
CA GLY A 215 1.09 21.84 -2.86
C GLY A 215 0.93 21.60 -1.35
N GLY A 216 2.04 21.41 -0.64
CA GLY A 216 2.07 21.25 0.83
C GLY A 216 1.99 19.81 1.36
N LEU A 217 1.51 18.85 0.56
CA LEU A 217 1.43 17.45 0.97
C LEU A 217 2.70 16.66 0.57
N ARG A 218 3.72 16.68 1.44
CA ARG A 218 4.98 15.94 1.24
C ARG A 218 5.40 15.19 2.50
N GLY A 219 5.89 13.96 2.34
CA GLY A 219 6.43 13.16 3.44
C GLY A 219 6.24 11.66 3.26
N GLY A 220 6.52 10.93 4.33
CA GLY A 220 6.07 9.54 4.49
C GLY A 220 4.60 9.48 4.93
N LEU A 221 4.04 8.27 4.95
CA LEU A 221 2.63 8.01 5.24
C LEU A 221 2.15 8.70 6.53
N GLU A 222 2.88 8.54 7.64
CA GLU A 222 2.49 9.11 8.94
C GLU A 222 2.31 10.63 8.88
N ARG A 223 3.30 11.36 8.34
CA ARG A 223 3.25 12.81 8.22
C ARG A 223 2.09 13.26 7.33
N VAL A 224 1.85 12.52 6.26
CA VAL A 224 0.75 12.82 5.35
C VAL A 224 -0.60 12.59 6.03
N ALA A 225 -0.76 11.49 6.77
CA ALA A 225 -1.95 11.19 7.54
C ALA A 225 -2.23 12.30 8.57
N GLU A 226 -1.21 12.73 9.32
CA GLU A 226 -1.27 13.86 10.26
C GLU A 226 -1.75 15.14 9.57
N LEU A 227 -1.17 15.48 8.41
CA LEU A 227 -1.57 16.66 7.61
C LEU A 227 -3.02 16.57 7.10
N LEU A 228 -3.58 15.37 6.93
CA LEU A 228 -4.97 15.17 6.52
C LEU A 228 -5.93 15.02 7.72
N GLY A 229 -5.41 15.09 8.96
CA GLY A 229 -6.15 14.87 10.19
C GLY A 229 -6.61 13.42 10.36
N VAL A 230 -5.83 12.47 9.84
CA VAL A 230 -6.05 11.03 10.01
C VAL A 230 -5.11 10.54 11.11
N GLU A 231 -5.69 10.00 12.18
CA GLU A 231 -4.94 9.42 13.30
C GLU A 231 -4.91 7.89 13.16
N ARG A 232 -3.78 7.29 13.54
CA ARG A 232 -3.67 5.83 13.65
C ARG A 232 -4.50 5.34 14.83
N THR A 233 -5.60 4.64 14.53
CA THR A 233 -6.54 4.17 15.57
C THR A 233 -6.22 2.78 16.11
N THR A 234 -5.40 1.99 15.42
CA THR A 234 -5.13 0.58 15.78
C THR A 234 -3.76 0.16 15.27
N GLY A 235 -3.09 -0.72 16.03
CA GLY A 235 -1.78 -1.25 15.67
C GLY A 235 -0.63 -0.28 15.93
N LYS A 236 0.58 -0.68 15.55
CA LYS A 236 1.79 0.13 15.65
C LYS A 236 2.22 0.62 14.28
N ARG A 237 3.02 1.68 14.23
CA ARG A 237 3.72 2.10 13.02
C ARG A 237 4.78 1.05 12.64
N HIS A 238 5.02 0.85 11.36
CA HIS A 238 5.92 -0.18 10.84
C HIS A 238 5.45 -1.60 11.19
N GLN A 239 4.14 -1.80 11.09
CA GLN A 239 3.50 -3.11 11.07
C GLN A 239 2.50 -3.09 9.93
N ALA A 240 2.66 -4.01 8.99
CA ALA A 240 2.03 -3.87 7.68
C ALA A 240 0.49 -3.78 7.76
N GLY A 241 -0.16 -4.54 8.65
CA GLY A 241 -1.63 -4.48 8.79
C GLY A 241 -2.12 -3.09 9.23
N SER A 242 -1.43 -2.51 10.19
CA SER A 242 -1.67 -1.15 10.72
C SER A 242 -1.39 -0.07 9.66
N ASP A 243 -0.30 -0.21 8.91
CA ASP A 243 0.10 0.74 7.87
C ASP A 243 -0.79 0.64 6.61
N SER A 244 -1.31 -0.55 6.29
CA SER A 244 -2.32 -0.73 5.23
C SER A 244 -3.65 -0.03 5.57
N LEU A 245 -4.05 -0.03 6.85
CA LEU A 245 -5.23 0.69 7.32
C LEU A 245 -5.02 2.19 7.28
N LEU A 246 -3.85 2.67 7.73
CA LEU A 246 -3.53 4.10 7.67
C LEU A 246 -3.45 4.57 6.20
N THR A 247 -2.87 3.77 5.31
CA THR A 247 -2.88 3.99 3.85
C THR A 247 -4.30 4.14 3.34
N HIS A 248 -5.20 3.23 3.73
CA HIS A 248 -6.60 3.28 3.35
C HIS A 248 -7.30 4.56 3.81
N GLN A 249 -7.23 4.85 5.11
CA GLN A 249 -7.89 6.01 5.71
C GLN A 249 -7.35 7.33 5.14
N THR A 250 -6.04 7.38 4.89
CA THR A 250 -5.38 8.52 4.24
C THR A 250 -5.91 8.73 2.82
N PHE A 251 -6.04 7.65 2.04
CA PHE A 251 -6.61 7.72 0.69
C PHE A 251 -8.07 8.21 0.71
N VAL A 252 -8.91 7.66 1.59
CA VAL A 252 -10.32 8.10 1.73
C VAL A 252 -10.38 9.58 2.09
N ARG A 253 -9.56 10.02 3.06
CA ARG A 253 -9.52 11.41 3.49
C ARG A 253 -9.00 12.36 2.39
N PHE A 254 -7.98 11.94 1.66
CA PHE A 254 -7.47 12.67 0.51
C PHE A 254 -8.55 12.84 -0.55
N LYS A 255 -9.25 11.76 -0.92
CA LYS A 255 -10.38 11.78 -1.85
C LYS A 255 -11.46 12.77 -1.40
N ASP A 256 -11.87 12.70 -0.14
CA ASP A 256 -12.90 13.59 0.41
C ASP A 256 -12.49 15.07 0.45
N SER A 257 -11.19 15.35 0.50
CA SER A 257 -10.64 16.71 0.58
C SER A 257 -10.58 17.42 -0.78
N CYS A 258 -10.51 16.64 -1.87
CA CYS A 258 -10.49 17.16 -3.23
C CYS A 258 -11.91 17.22 -3.78
N ALA A 259 -12.43 18.43 -4.04
CA ALA A 259 -13.85 18.64 -4.36
C ALA A 259 -14.33 17.96 -5.66
N ASN A 260 -13.41 17.51 -6.54
CA ASN A 260 -13.70 16.92 -7.84
C ASN A 260 -13.17 15.48 -8.04
N LEU A 261 -12.58 14.84 -7.01
CA LEU A 261 -12.13 13.43 -7.12
C LEU A 261 -13.32 12.50 -6.90
N ASP A 262 -14.19 12.36 -7.90
CA ASP A 262 -15.01 11.16 -7.99
C ASP A 262 -14.10 9.97 -8.36
N LEU A 263 -14.36 8.78 -7.83
CA LEU A 263 -13.60 7.59 -8.22
C LEU A 263 -13.80 7.24 -9.70
N GLU A 264 -14.94 7.64 -10.26
CA GLU A 264 -15.19 7.61 -11.72
C GLU A 264 -14.36 8.66 -12.50
N ASN A 265 -13.83 9.67 -11.80
CA ASN A 265 -13.06 10.80 -12.34
C ASN A 265 -11.58 10.81 -11.93
N LEU A 266 -11.05 9.74 -11.31
CA LEU A 266 -9.59 9.56 -11.13
C LEU A 266 -8.85 9.25 -12.44
N ASN A 267 -9.55 9.38 -13.58
CA ASN A 267 -9.04 9.24 -14.93
C ASN A 267 -7.70 9.96 -15.10
N GLY A 268 -6.66 9.18 -15.33
CA GLY A 268 -5.29 9.65 -15.58
C GLY A 268 -4.30 9.31 -14.47
N CYS A 269 -4.75 8.81 -13.31
CA CYS A 269 -3.87 8.28 -12.25
C CYS A 269 -3.89 6.74 -12.16
N GLU A 270 -4.77 6.06 -12.89
CA GLU A 270 -4.83 4.59 -12.94
C GLU A 270 -3.49 3.99 -13.36
N GLY A 271 -3.00 3.03 -12.58
CA GLY A 271 -1.74 2.34 -12.85
C GLY A 271 -0.50 3.20 -12.61
N MET A 272 -0.66 4.45 -12.15
CA MET A 272 0.47 5.33 -11.87
C MET A 272 1.05 5.03 -10.48
N ILE A 273 2.27 4.48 -10.47
CA ILE A 273 2.99 4.10 -9.25
C ILE A 273 4.14 5.09 -9.01
N PHE A 274 4.24 5.61 -7.80
CA PHE A 274 5.24 6.62 -7.47
C PHE A 274 6.65 6.10 -7.74
N GLY A 275 7.41 6.87 -8.54
CA GLY A 275 8.79 6.53 -8.92
C GLY A 275 8.94 5.59 -10.12
N LEU A 276 7.85 4.99 -10.63
CA LEU A 276 7.86 4.05 -11.77
C LEU A 276 7.08 4.54 -13.00
N CYS A 277 6.68 5.82 -13.04
CA CYS A 277 5.95 6.40 -14.17
C CYS A 277 6.69 7.63 -14.72
N GLU A 278 6.73 7.77 -16.05
CA GLU A 278 7.20 8.98 -16.72
C GLU A 278 6.16 10.10 -16.60
N GLY A 279 6.60 11.33 -16.36
CA GLY A 279 5.70 12.48 -16.14
C GLY A 279 6.07 13.39 -14.97
N TRP A 280 7.14 13.09 -14.23
CA TRP A 280 7.82 14.06 -13.37
C TRP A 280 9.28 14.15 -13.80
N LEU A 281 9.68 15.38 -14.18
CA LEU A 281 10.90 15.80 -14.90
C LEU A 281 10.87 15.86 -16.44
N GLY A 282 9.79 16.38 -17.02
CA GLY A 282 9.86 17.06 -18.33
C GLY A 282 9.67 16.19 -19.58
N PHE A 283 8.41 15.90 -19.92
CA PHE A 283 7.99 15.63 -21.31
C PHE A 283 6.61 16.25 -21.59
N ASP A 284 6.42 16.66 -22.86
CA ASP A 284 5.45 17.64 -23.41
C ASP A 284 3.96 17.24 -23.46
N ARG A 285 3.50 16.20 -22.75
CA ARG A 285 2.06 15.91 -22.65
C ARG A 285 1.66 15.48 -21.26
N THR A 286 1.16 16.47 -20.52
CA THR A 286 0.22 16.30 -19.42
C THR A 286 -1.02 15.52 -19.91
N PRO A 287 -1.60 14.60 -19.12
CA PRO A 287 -3.04 14.40 -19.19
C PRO A 287 -3.67 15.79 -18.98
N GLU A 288 -4.50 16.27 -19.89
CA GLU A 288 -5.12 17.61 -19.86
C GLU A 288 -6.02 17.88 -18.61
N VAL A 289 -5.97 17.04 -17.58
CA VAL A 289 -6.97 17.00 -16.50
C VAL A 289 -6.45 17.53 -15.15
N TYR A 290 -5.17 17.86 -15.00
CA TYR A 290 -4.65 18.32 -13.70
C TYR A 290 -4.08 19.75 -13.72
N ASN A 291 -4.86 20.70 -14.24
CA ASN A 291 -4.79 22.09 -13.75
C ASN A 291 -5.46 22.15 -12.36
N ILE A 292 -4.81 21.56 -11.35
CA ILE A 292 -5.17 21.76 -9.94
C ILE A 292 -4.55 23.08 -9.52
N GLU A 293 -5.20 24.19 -9.84
CA GLU A 293 -4.86 25.47 -9.23
C GLU A 293 -5.07 25.35 -7.70
N THR A 294 -3.97 25.49 -6.97
CA THR A 294 -3.77 25.14 -5.56
C THR A 294 -4.62 25.90 -4.53
N SER A 295 -5.59 26.72 -4.94
CA SER A 295 -6.38 27.54 -4.01
C SER A 295 -7.90 27.46 -4.19
N THR A 296 -8.40 26.95 -5.31
CA THR A 296 -9.84 26.98 -5.64
C THR A 296 -10.54 25.61 -5.52
N GLN A 297 -9.81 24.49 -5.50
CA GLN A 297 -10.39 23.13 -5.59
C GLN A 297 -10.42 22.32 -4.28
N LEU A 298 -9.75 22.79 -3.23
CA LEU A 298 -9.87 22.20 -1.88
C LEU A 298 -11.16 22.68 -1.21
N LYS A 299 -11.91 21.79 -0.56
CA LYS A 299 -13.07 22.23 0.24
C LYS A 299 -12.61 23.26 1.28
N PRO A 300 -13.40 24.33 1.57
CA PRO A 300 -12.97 25.45 2.41
C PRO A 300 -12.34 25.06 3.75
N GLN A 301 -12.86 24.00 4.38
CA GLN A 301 -12.37 23.44 5.64
C GLN A 301 -10.94 22.86 5.60
N PHE A 302 -10.36 22.65 4.41
CA PHE A 302 -8.98 22.18 4.24
C PHE A 302 -8.03 23.27 3.75
N LYS A 303 -8.54 24.45 3.38
CA LYS A 303 -7.69 25.55 2.91
C LYS A 303 -6.76 26.06 4.01
N GLU A 304 -7.20 26.05 5.27
CA GLU A 304 -6.38 26.44 6.44
C GLU A 304 -5.23 25.46 6.73
N VAL A 305 -5.39 24.19 6.37
CA VAL A 305 -4.38 23.15 6.63
C VAL A 305 -3.22 23.21 5.63
N PHE A 306 -3.50 23.69 4.40
CA PHE A 306 -2.53 23.75 3.31
C PHE A 306 -2.06 25.17 2.97
N SER A 307 -2.54 26.19 3.69
CA SER A 307 -2.07 27.57 3.57
C SER A 307 -0.84 27.81 4.45
N VAL A 308 0.32 27.28 4.07
CA VAL A 308 1.65 27.66 4.60
C VAL A 308 2.65 27.76 3.46
#